data_AF-A0A812LLA4-F1
#
_entry.id   AF-A0A812LLA4-F1
#
_cell.length_a   1.000
_cell.length_b   1.000
_cell.length_c   1.000
_cell.angle_alpha   90.00
_cell.angle_beta   90.00
_cell.angle_gamma   90.00
#
_symmetry.space_group_name_H-M   'P 1'
#
loop_
_entity.id
_entity.type
_entity.pdbx_description
1 polymer ?
#
loop_
_entity_poly.entity_id
_entity_poly.type
_entity_poly.pdbx_seq_one_letter_code
_entity_poly.pdbx_strand_id
1 'polypeptide(L)'
;DYTLAAVFSAVGIALCTLPYLGFGLGALITVLGILFFVQAGRVRFVFDNEAFELRTLGNTEELEKPGENIVVGGQNRWKYSSFVNWEFFPKGLVEKGLPPILVYFKETQTPDTEWSTGPGAAANSAEALEKGAVPGMVHFFPCICDAQQIKAEFERRGCKKL
;
A
#
# COMPACT_ATOMS: atom_id res chain seq x y z
N ASP A 1 9.14 -8.54 3.28
CA ASP A 1 10.30 -7.78 2.75
C ASP A 1 10.61 -6.67 3.73
N TYR A 2 11.87 -6.47 4.10
CA TYR A 2 12.32 -5.41 5.03
C TYR A 2 13.08 -4.29 4.31
N THR A 3 13.13 -4.30 2.98
CA THR A 3 13.92 -3.36 2.17
C THR A 3 13.56 -1.91 2.44
N LEU A 4 12.27 -1.57 2.50
CA LEU A 4 11.82 -0.21 2.81
C LEU A 4 12.27 0.23 4.22
N ALA A 5 12.16 -0.68 5.20
CA ALA A 5 12.61 -0.42 6.56
C ALA A 5 14.14 -0.21 6.64
N ALA A 6 14.91 -1.02 5.90
CA ALA A 6 16.36 -0.91 5.82
C ALA A 6 16.80 0.42 5.19
N VAL A 7 16.18 0.82 4.08
CA VAL A 7 16.48 2.11 3.40
C VAL A 7 16.20 3.28 4.33
N PHE A 8 15.01 3.34 4.95
CA PHE A 8 14.66 4.44 5.84
C PHE A 8 15.57 4.47 7.08
N SER A 9 15.89 3.31 7.67
CA SER A 9 16.78 3.25 8.82
C SER A 9 18.20 3.71 8.46
N ALA A 10 18.75 3.26 7.33
CA ALA A 10 20.09 3.65 6.89
C ALA A 10 20.18 5.15 6.59
N VAL A 11 19.20 5.70 5.86
CA VAL A 11 19.15 7.14 5.56
C VAL A 11 18.97 7.96 6.84
N GLY A 12 18.08 7.53 7.74
CA GLY A 12 17.86 8.21 9.02
C GLY A 12 19.12 8.26 9.88
N ILE A 13 19.82 7.14 10.05
CA ILE A 13 21.07 7.06 10.81
C ILE A 13 22.17 7.91 10.17
N ALA A 14 22.29 7.89 8.84
CA ALA A 14 23.25 8.73 8.14
C ALA A 14 22.97 10.22 8.36
N LEU A 15 21.71 10.65 8.29
CA LEU A 15 21.32 12.04 8.57
C LEU A 15 21.58 12.46 10.02
N CYS A 16 21.48 11.53 10.98
CA CYS A 16 21.82 11.80 12.37
C CYS A 16 23.29 12.22 12.57
N THR A 17 24.18 11.87 11.63
CA THR A 17 25.60 12.29 11.70
C THR A 17 25.84 13.72 11.23
N LEU A 18 24.84 14.36 10.60
CA LEU A 18 24.94 15.74 10.12
C LEU A 18 24.52 16.74 11.21
N PRO A 19 25.21 17.89 11.34
CA PRO A 19 24.91 18.89 12.35
C PRO A 19 23.56 19.60 12.11
N TYR A 20 23.08 20.31 13.12
CA TYR A 20 21.86 21.12 13.10
C TYR A 20 20.59 20.31 12.76
N LEU A 21 19.86 20.70 11.71
CA LEU A 21 18.62 20.07 11.24
C LEU A 21 18.80 18.58 10.88
N GLY A 22 20.03 18.16 10.58
CA GLY A 22 20.36 16.78 10.21
C GLY A 22 19.99 15.78 11.31
N PHE A 23 20.33 16.08 12.56
CA PHE A 23 20.01 15.21 13.70
C PHE A 23 18.50 15.02 13.91
N GLY A 24 17.75 16.12 13.94
CA GLY A 24 16.30 16.07 14.16
C GLY A 24 15.55 15.31 13.05
N LEU A 25 15.90 15.59 11.79
CA LEU A 25 15.32 14.89 10.64
C LEU A 25 15.76 13.42 10.59
N GLY A 26 17.03 13.15 10.86
CA GLY A 26 17.56 11.79 10.90
C GLY A 26 16.90 10.92 11.95
N ALA A 27 16.67 11.47 13.16
CA ALA A 27 15.97 10.77 14.23
C ALA A 27 14.53 10.41 13.81
N LEU A 28 13.80 11.35 13.22
CA LEU A 28 12.43 11.13 12.73
C LEU A 28 12.37 10.06 11.63
N ILE A 29 13.29 10.10 10.66
CA ILE A 29 13.36 9.13 9.58
C ILE A 29 13.76 7.74 10.12
N THR A 30 14.64 7.68 11.11
CA THR A 30 15.02 6.42 11.77
C THR A 30 13.83 5.79 12.49
N VAL A 31 13.04 6.59 13.22
CA VAL A 31 11.80 6.12 13.86
C VAL A 31 10.81 5.58 12.82
N LEU A 32 10.69 6.24 11.67
CA LEU A 32 9.86 5.75 10.56
C LEU A 32 10.38 4.42 9.98
N GLY A 33 11.72 4.24 9.88
CA GLY A 33 12.33 2.96 9.52
C GLY A 33 11.99 1.83 10.49
N ILE A 34 12.02 2.12 11.80
CA ILE A 34 11.60 1.17 12.85
C ILE A 34 10.11 0.84 12.72
N LEU A 35 9.26 1.84 12.45
CA LEU A 35 7.83 1.60 12.21
C LEU A 35 7.63 0.66 11.01
N PHE A 36 8.28 0.90 9.89
CA PHE A 36 8.21 0.00 8.72
C PHE A 36 8.74 -1.40 9.03
N PHE A 37 9.77 -1.54 9.86
CA PHE A 37 10.27 -2.84 10.29
C PHE A 37 9.20 -3.62 11.06
N VAL A 38 8.58 -2.99 12.06
CA VAL A 38 7.51 -3.61 12.86
C VAL A 38 6.32 -3.97 11.97
N GLN A 39 5.91 -3.05 11.09
CA GLN A 39 4.77 -3.27 10.21
C GLN A 39 5.05 -4.36 9.16
N ALA A 40 6.26 -4.45 8.61
CA ALA A 40 6.66 -5.56 7.71
C ALA A 40 6.55 -6.93 8.41
N GLY A 41 6.75 -6.97 9.74
CA GLY A 41 6.52 -8.16 10.55
C GLY A 41 5.04 -8.50 10.73
N ARG A 42 4.14 -7.50 10.73
CA ARG A 42 2.72 -7.65 11.09
C ARG A 42 1.78 -7.76 9.90
N VAL A 43 2.06 -7.08 8.80
CA VAL A 43 1.14 -6.99 7.66
C VAL A 43 1.46 -8.07 6.64
N ARG A 44 0.44 -8.75 6.12
CA ARG A 44 0.54 -9.78 5.09
C ARG A 44 -0.47 -9.48 3.99
N PHE A 45 0.05 -9.43 2.77
CA PHE A 45 -0.72 -9.37 1.53
C PHE A 45 -0.98 -10.82 1.12
N VAL A 46 -2.24 -11.23 1.11
CA VAL A 46 -2.64 -12.61 0.85
C VAL A 46 -3.41 -12.66 -0.46
N PHE A 47 -2.96 -13.51 -1.37
CA PHE A 47 -3.59 -13.73 -2.66
C PHE A 47 -4.16 -15.14 -2.69
N ASP A 48 -5.49 -15.26 -2.68
CA ASP A 48 -6.16 -16.55 -2.82
C ASP A 48 -6.61 -16.78 -4.27
N ASN A 49 -7.53 -17.72 -4.51
CA ASN A 49 -7.99 -18.05 -5.84
C ASN A 49 -8.86 -16.97 -6.50
N GLU A 50 -9.53 -16.12 -5.73
CA GLU A 50 -10.54 -15.18 -6.23
C GLU A 50 -10.34 -13.73 -5.77
N ALA A 51 -9.62 -13.52 -4.67
CA ALA A 51 -9.51 -12.23 -4.01
C ALA A 51 -8.12 -11.95 -3.42
N PHE A 52 -7.83 -10.66 -3.38
CA PHE A 52 -6.74 -10.07 -2.64
C PHE A 52 -7.22 -9.70 -1.23
N GLU A 53 -6.42 -10.03 -0.22
CA GLU A 53 -6.68 -9.69 1.18
C GLU A 53 -5.49 -9.03 1.86
N LEU A 54 -5.80 -8.15 2.81
CA LEU A 54 -4.81 -7.60 3.72
C LEU A 54 -5.06 -8.13 5.13
N ARG A 55 -4.08 -8.85 5.67
CA ARG A 55 -4.13 -9.39 7.04
C ARG A 55 -3.09 -8.70 7.92
N THR A 56 -3.47 -8.39 9.16
CA THR A 56 -2.56 -7.83 10.16
C THR A 56 -2.47 -8.79 11.35
N LEU A 57 -1.26 -9.18 11.71
CA LEU A 57 -0.95 -10.00 12.86
C LEU A 57 -0.98 -9.10 14.11
N GLY A 58 -1.98 -9.27 14.98
CA GLY A 58 -1.87 -8.78 16.35
C GLY A 58 -3.14 -8.32 17.05
N ASN A 59 -4.02 -9.25 17.47
CA ASN A 59 -4.59 -9.16 18.83
C ASN A 59 -5.38 -10.39 19.32
N THR A 60 -5.42 -11.49 18.59
CA THR A 60 -6.01 -12.75 19.08
C THR A 60 -5.45 -13.90 18.25
N GLU A 61 -5.39 -15.09 18.82
CA GLU A 61 -4.88 -16.35 18.22
C GLU A 61 -5.60 -16.80 16.92
N GLU A 62 -6.40 -15.96 16.27
CA GLU A 62 -7.07 -16.29 15.02
C GLU A 62 -6.32 -15.70 13.82
N LEU A 63 -5.39 -16.49 13.28
CA LEU A 63 -4.86 -16.37 11.91
C LEU A 63 -5.93 -16.62 10.81
N GLU A 64 -7.18 -16.90 11.19
CA GLU A 64 -8.19 -17.50 10.32
C GLU A 64 -9.21 -16.53 9.71
N LYS A 65 -9.36 -15.29 10.22
CA LYS A 65 -10.39 -14.37 9.72
C LYS A 65 -9.77 -13.12 9.07
N PRO A 66 -10.23 -12.72 7.87
CA PRO A 66 -9.83 -11.45 7.28
C PRO A 66 -10.18 -10.33 8.25
N GLY A 67 -9.18 -9.60 8.74
CA GLY A 67 -9.39 -8.50 9.68
C GLY A 67 -10.35 -7.47 9.10
N GLU A 68 -11.14 -6.84 9.96
CA GLU A 68 -12.01 -5.73 9.57
C GLU A 68 -11.14 -4.55 9.07
N ASN A 69 -11.58 -3.91 7.99
CA ASN A 69 -10.89 -2.77 7.43
C ASN A 69 -11.10 -1.56 8.34
N ILE A 70 -10.10 -1.28 9.20
CA ILE A 70 -10.15 -0.19 10.19
C ILE A 70 -10.34 1.19 9.53
N VAL A 71 -9.99 1.34 8.23
CA VAL A 71 -9.99 2.64 7.55
C VAL A 71 -11.30 2.94 6.82
N VAL A 72 -12.00 1.93 6.28
CA VAL A 72 -13.19 2.13 5.44
C VAL A 72 -14.43 1.33 5.85
N GLY A 73 -14.33 0.48 6.88
CA GLY A 73 -15.41 -0.44 7.25
C GLY A 73 -15.59 -1.57 6.22
N GLY A 74 -15.84 -2.79 6.70
CA GLY A 74 -16.00 -3.98 5.84
C GLY A 74 -14.78 -4.90 5.82
N GLN A 75 -14.89 -6.01 5.09
CA GLN A 75 -13.84 -7.04 5.05
C GLN A 75 -12.62 -6.53 4.26
N ASN A 76 -11.39 -6.76 4.74
CA ASN A 76 -10.15 -6.54 3.98
C ASN A 76 -9.97 -7.60 2.88
N ARG A 77 -10.95 -7.70 1.97
CA ARG A 77 -11.02 -8.69 0.89
C ARG A 77 -11.66 -8.08 -0.36
N TRP A 78 -10.93 -8.13 -1.48
CA TRP A 78 -11.33 -7.56 -2.76
C TRP A 78 -11.16 -8.57 -3.88
N LYS A 79 -12.24 -8.84 -4.62
CA LYS A 79 -12.18 -9.75 -5.77
C LYS A 79 -11.27 -9.18 -6.86
N TYR A 80 -10.48 -10.02 -7.51
CA TYR A 80 -9.60 -9.56 -8.61
C TYR A 80 -10.37 -8.89 -9.74
N SER A 81 -11.61 -9.34 -9.99
CA SER A 81 -12.49 -8.78 -11.02
C SER A 81 -13.01 -7.37 -10.70
N SER A 82 -12.94 -6.91 -9.43
CA SER A 82 -13.35 -5.54 -9.09
C SER A 82 -12.24 -4.51 -9.34
N PHE A 83 -11.00 -4.94 -9.55
CA PHE A 83 -9.87 -4.03 -9.77
C PHE A 83 -10.02 -3.33 -11.11
N VAL A 84 -9.91 -2.00 -11.09
CA VAL A 84 -9.91 -1.16 -12.30
C VAL A 84 -8.56 -0.52 -12.56
N ASN A 85 -7.73 -0.36 -11.52
CA ASN A 85 -6.37 0.15 -11.63
C ASN A 85 -5.52 -0.29 -10.44
N TRP A 86 -4.20 -0.36 -10.62
CA TRP A 86 -3.24 -0.49 -9.52
C TRP A 86 -1.89 0.12 -9.92
N GLU A 87 -1.16 0.62 -8.94
CA GLU A 87 0.13 1.29 -9.17
C GLU A 87 1.00 1.29 -7.92
N PHE A 88 2.32 1.43 -8.13
CA PHE A 88 3.27 1.68 -7.05
C PHE A 88 3.77 3.12 -7.08
N PHE A 89 3.94 3.70 -5.90
CA PHE A 89 4.43 5.08 -5.75
C PHE A 89 5.71 5.13 -4.91
N PRO A 90 6.72 5.91 -5.34
CA PRO A 90 6.83 6.58 -6.64
C PRO A 90 6.83 5.63 -7.85
N LYS A 91 6.25 6.08 -8.98
CA LYS A 91 6.14 5.29 -10.22
C LYS A 91 7.51 4.95 -10.80
N GLY A 92 7.65 3.75 -11.37
CA GLY A 92 8.88 3.33 -12.04
C GLY A 92 9.99 2.84 -11.11
N LEU A 93 9.81 2.91 -9.78
CA LEU A 93 10.82 2.41 -8.84
C LEU A 93 10.89 0.89 -8.84
N VAL A 94 9.74 0.21 -8.86
CA VAL A 94 9.67 -1.25 -8.92
C VAL A 94 10.42 -1.75 -10.15
N GLU A 95 10.18 -1.17 -11.32
CA GLU A 95 10.86 -1.53 -12.57
C GLU A 95 12.38 -1.33 -12.51
N LYS A 96 12.85 -0.39 -11.68
CA LYS A 96 14.28 -0.11 -11.45
C LYS A 96 14.89 -0.96 -10.33
N GLY A 97 14.13 -1.87 -9.73
CA GLY A 97 14.57 -2.67 -8.58
C GLY A 97 14.69 -1.87 -7.28
N LEU A 98 14.06 -0.68 -7.21
CA LEU A 98 14.04 0.16 -6.03
C LEU A 98 12.73 -0.03 -5.26
N PRO A 99 12.76 0.05 -3.91
CA PRO A 99 11.56 -0.15 -3.10
C PRO A 99 10.59 1.04 -3.30
N PRO A 100 9.34 0.81 -3.72
CA PRO A 100 8.31 1.84 -3.65
C PRO A 100 7.91 2.06 -2.19
N ILE A 101 7.30 3.21 -1.92
CA ILE A 101 6.81 3.58 -0.58
C ILE A 101 5.38 3.11 -0.39
N LEU A 102 4.55 3.22 -1.45
CA LEU A 102 3.13 2.89 -1.41
C LEU A 102 2.76 1.95 -2.53
N VAL A 103 1.83 1.05 -2.24
CA VAL A 103 1.02 0.34 -3.24
C VAL A 103 -0.39 0.91 -3.20
N TYR A 104 -0.95 1.11 -4.38
CA TYR A 104 -2.26 1.66 -4.61
C TYR A 104 -3.06 0.69 -5.47
N PHE A 105 -4.35 0.55 -5.16
CA PHE A 105 -5.30 0.00 -6.12
C PHE A 105 -6.64 0.71 -6.04
N LYS A 106 -7.38 0.59 -7.13
CA LYS A 106 -8.72 1.13 -7.31
C LYS A 106 -9.66 0.02 -7.73
N GLU A 107 -10.85 0.02 -7.14
CA GLU A 107 -11.79 -1.10 -7.24
C GLU A 107 -13.26 -0.66 -7.24
N THR A 108 -14.19 -1.53 -7.64
CA THR A 108 -15.63 -1.20 -7.78
C THR A 108 -16.59 -2.06 -6.93
N GLN A 109 -16.08 -2.84 -5.99
CA GLN A 109 -16.87 -3.69 -5.08
C GLN A 109 -17.51 -2.86 -3.96
N THR A 110 -16.80 -1.85 -3.45
CA THR A 110 -17.31 -0.91 -2.46
C THR A 110 -18.45 -0.08 -3.06
N PRO A 111 -19.52 0.24 -2.32
CA PRO A 111 -20.59 1.11 -2.80
C PRO A 111 -20.07 2.47 -3.32
N ASP A 112 -20.69 2.98 -4.38
CA ASP A 112 -20.33 4.23 -5.05
C ASP A 112 -20.46 5.48 -4.17
N THR A 113 -21.34 5.42 -3.17
CA THR A 113 -21.49 6.45 -2.11
C THR A 113 -20.18 6.74 -1.38
N GLU A 114 -19.27 5.76 -1.29
CA GLU A 114 -18.00 5.88 -0.58
C GLU A 114 -16.81 6.25 -1.49
N TRP A 115 -16.97 6.19 -2.81
CA TRP A 115 -15.86 6.39 -3.75
C TRP A 115 -15.28 7.79 -3.69
N SER A 116 -16.06 8.77 -3.22
CA SER A 116 -15.62 10.16 -3.09
C SER A 116 -15.15 10.51 -1.68
N THR A 117 -15.07 9.55 -0.76
CA THR A 117 -14.60 9.79 0.61
C THR A 117 -13.07 9.83 0.66
N GLY A 118 -12.50 10.81 1.37
CA GLY A 118 -11.06 10.94 1.58
C GLY A 118 -10.26 11.09 0.27
N PRO A 119 -9.22 10.26 0.02
CA PRO A 119 -8.43 10.35 -1.21
C PRO A 119 -9.23 10.02 -2.49
N GLY A 120 -10.40 9.40 -2.33
CA GLY A 120 -11.34 9.11 -3.40
C GLY A 120 -11.88 10.35 -4.10
N ALA A 121 -12.09 11.47 -3.39
CA ALA A 121 -12.57 12.73 -3.97
C ALA A 121 -11.66 13.24 -5.10
N ALA A 122 -10.34 13.19 -4.89
CA ALA A 122 -9.37 13.60 -5.88
C ALA A 122 -9.28 12.57 -7.03
N ALA A 123 -9.28 11.27 -6.69
CA ALA A 123 -9.13 10.19 -7.65
C ALA A 123 -10.38 9.94 -8.53
N ASN A 124 -11.53 10.47 -8.15
CA ASN A 124 -12.79 10.43 -8.89
C ASN A 124 -13.25 11.83 -9.35
N SER A 125 -12.39 12.84 -9.25
CA SER A 125 -12.67 14.20 -9.73
C SER A 125 -12.88 14.23 -11.25
N ALA A 126 -13.64 15.21 -11.74
CA ALA A 126 -13.87 15.40 -13.18
C ALA A 126 -12.55 15.47 -13.97
N GLU A 127 -11.55 16.19 -13.44
CA GLU A 127 -10.23 16.28 -14.04
C GLU A 127 -9.53 14.91 -14.13
N ALA A 128 -9.63 14.07 -13.09
CA ALA A 128 -9.04 12.73 -13.12
C ALA A 128 -9.72 11.85 -14.16
N LEU A 129 -11.06 11.92 -14.26
CA LEU A 129 -11.83 11.16 -15.23
C LEU A 129 -11.53 11.60 -16.67
N GLU A 130 -11.39 12.91 -16.92
CA GLU A 130 -10.97 13.46 -18.22
C GLU A 130 -9.56 12.98 -18.63
N LYS A 131 -8.67 12.77 -17.66
CA LYS A 131 -7.33 12.20 -17.87
C LYS A 131 -7.33 10.67 -18.02
N GLY A 132 -8.51 10.03 -18.08
CA GLY A 132 -8.66 8.60 -18.31
C GLY A 132 -8.75 7.74 -17.04
N ALA A 133 -8.90 8.34 -15.85
CA ALA A 133 -9.19 7.56 -14.66
C ALA A 133 -10.56 6.87 -14.75
N VAL A 134 -10.66 5.64 -14.28
CA VAL A 134 -11.92 4.90 -14.16
C VAL A 134 -12.47 5.12 -12.75
N PRO A 135 -13.77 5.40 -12.56
CA PRO A 135 -14.34 5.62 -11.23
C PRO A 135 -14.28 4.35 -10.36
N GLY A 136 -14.18 4.52 -9.04
CA GLY A 136 -14.00 3.42 -8.09
C GLY A 136 -13.45 3.85 -6.72
N MET A 137 -13.50 2.96 -5.75
CA MET A 137 -12.93 3.16 -4.42
C MET A 137 -11.41 3.03 -4.45
N VAL A 138 -10.73 3.88 -3.70
CA VAL A 138 -9.27 3.96 -3.67
C VAL A 138 -8.72 3.40 -2.37
N HIS A 139 -7.68 2.57 -2.48
CA HIS A 139 -6.95 2.03 -1.36
C HIS A 139 -5.45 2.29 -1.49
N PHE A 140 -4.82 2.74 -0.39
CA PHE A 140 -3.39 2.95 -0.29
C PHE A 140 -2.83 2.16 0.88
N PHE A 141 -1.70 1.48 0.65
CA PHE A 141 -0.99 0.77 1.70
C PHE A 141 0.52 1.04 1.59
N PRO A 142 1.23 1.15 2.72
CA PRO A 142 2.69 1.10 2.71
C PRO A 142 3.17 -0.17 2.00
N CYS A 143 4.15 -0.04 1.10
CA CYS A 143 4.75 -1.18 0.41
C CYS A 143 5.84 -1.83 1.28
N ILE A 144 5.40 -2.36 2.43
CA ILE A 144 6.22 -3.06 3.44
C ILE A 144 6.33 -4.57 3.14
N CYS A 145 6.14 -4.94 1.88
CA CYS A 145 6.14 -6.29 1.35
C CYS A 145 6.87 -6.29 0.00
N ASP A 146 7.14 -7.48 -0.53
CA ASP A 146 7.89 -7.60 -1.79
C ASP A 146 7.06 -7.02 -2.94
N ALA A 147 7.49 -5.86 -3.46
CA ALA A 147 6.77 -5.14 -4.50
C ALA A 147 6.76 -5.88 -5.84
N GLN A 148 7.84 -6.62 -6.16
CA GLN A 148 7.89 -7.43 -7.38
C GLN A 148 6.91 -8.59 -7.30
N GLN A 149 6.84 -9.24 -6.14
CA GLN A 149 5.89 -10.32 -5.91
C GLN A 149 4.45 -9.82 -6.00
N ILE A 150 4.13 -8.68 -5.36
CA ILE A 150 2.78 -8.09 -5.45
C ILE A 150 2.43 -7.76 -6.90
N LYS A 151 3.35 -7.15 -7.64
CA LYS A 151 3.17 -6.84 -9.07
C LYS A 151 2.89 -8.11 -9.87
N ALA A 152 3.73 -9.13 -9.72
CA ALA A 152 3.59 -10.40 -10.41
C ALA A 152 2.27 -11.10 -10.07
N GLU A 153 1.80 -11.02 -8.82
CA GLU A 153 0.51 -11.57 -8.44
C GLU A 153 -0.67 -10.80 -9.04
N PHE A 154 -0.64 -9.46 -9.05
CA PHE A 154 -1.69 -8.68 -9.72
C PHE A 154 -1.77 -8.99 -11.22
N GLU A 155 -0.63 -9.09 -11.89
CA GLU A 155 -0.56 -9.45 -13.31
C GLU A 155 -1.05 -10.88 -13.55
N ARG A 156 -0.58 -11.85 -12.74
CA ARG A 156 -0.96 -13.26 -12.84
C ARG A 156 -2.45 -13.49 -12.63
N ARG A 157 -3.08 -12.72 -11.75
CA ARG A 157 -4.51 -12.83 -11.41
C ARG A 157 -5.40 -11.98 -12.32
N GLY A 158 -4.83 -11.26 -13.29
CA GLY A 158 -5.58 -10.45 -14.25
C GLY A 158 -6.20 -9.20 -13.64
N CYS A 159 -5.65 -8.66 -12.55
CA CYS A 159 -6.10 -7.38 -12.00
C CYS A 159 -5.86 -6.28 -13.03
N LYS A 160 -6.92 -5.57 -13.41
CA LYS A 160 -6.87 -4.54 -14.46
C LYS A 160 -5.92 -3.41 -14.06
N LYS A 161 -5.12 -2.95 -15.03
CA LYS A 161 -4.23 -1.78 -14.92
C LYS A 161 -4.56 -0.79 -16.04
N LEU A 162 -4.53 0.50 -15.71
CA LEU A 162 -4.67 1.60 -16.68
C LEU A 162 -3.32 2.04 -17.24
#